data_AF-A0A2N4XEP4-F1
#
_entry.id   AF-A0A2N4XEP4-F1
#
_cell.length_a   1.000
_cell.length_b   1.000
_cell.length_c   1.000
_cell.angle_alpha   90.00
_cell.angle_beta   90.00
_cell.angle_gamma   90.00
#
_symmetry.space_group_name_H-M   'P 1'
#
loop_
_entity.id
_entity.type
_entity.pdbx_description
1 polymer ?
#
loop_
_entity_poly.entity_id
_entity_poly.type
_entity_poly.pdbx_seq_one_letter_code
_entity_poly.pdbx_strand_id
1 'polypeptide(L)' 'MQSYTEKWQENFNRELPHIQIAFDAFFVDGKLEDYYTLRISEDAELLILSLSEHQTLPKQIEDALIDAFNQSKP' A
#
# COMPACT_ATOMS: atom_id res chain seq x y z
N MET A 1 20.72 11.76 3.71
CA MET A 1 19.43 12.35 3.33
C MET A 1 18.60 11.21 2.77
N GLN A 2 17.42 10.93 3.33
CA GLN A 2 16.48 10.01 2.67
C GLN A 2 15.94 10.69 1.41
N SER A 3 15.85 9.94 0.33
CA SER A 3 15.21 10.34 -0.92
C SER A 3 13.72 10.61 -0.71
N TYR A 4 13.13 11.37 -1.64
CA TYR A 4 11.69 11.65 -1.63
C TYR A 4 10.86 10.37 -1.58
N THR A 5 11.26 9.37 -2.36
CA THR A 5 10.56 8.09 -2.49
C THR A 5 10.70 7.22 -1.24
N GLU A 6 11.86 7.23 -0.58
CA GLU A 6 12.05 6.53 0.71
C GLU A 6 11.14 7.12 1.79
N LYS A 7 11.01 8.45 1.86
CA LYS A 7 10.08 9.11 2.80
C LYS A 7 8.62 8.79 2.48
N TRP A 8 8.27 8.76 1.21
CA TRP A 8 6.93 8.38 0.78
C TRP A 8 6.61 6.95 1.22
N GLN A 9 7.52 6.01 0.96
CA GLN A 9 7.35 4.62 1.37
C GLN A 9 7.24 4.48 2.90
N GLU A 10 8.05 5.21 3.67
CA GLU A 10 7.94 5.21 5.13
C GLU A 10 6.61 5.75 5.63
N ASN A 11 6.10 6.84 5.04
CA ASN A 11 4.80 7.38 5.38
C ASN A 11 3.69 6.38 5.04
N PHE A 12 3.76 5.72 3.89
CA PHE A 12 2.79 4.70 3.49
C PHE A 12 2.79 3.52 4.46
N ASN A 13 3.99 3.06 4.86
CA ASN A 13 4.13 1.95 5.79
C ASN A 13 3.54 2.25 7.18
N ARG A 14 3.39 3.53 7.56
CA ARG A 14 2.74 3.93 8.82
C ARG A 14 1.22 3.84 8.76
N GLU A 15 0.63 3.93 7.57
CA GLU A 15 -0.82 3.79 7.36
C GLU A 15 -1.25 2.32 7.25
N LEU A 16 -0.33 1.42 6.85
CA LEU A 16 -0.60 -0.01 6.68
C LEU A 16 -1.23 -0.70 7.90
N PRO A 17 -0.84 -0.44 9.17
CA PRO A 17 -1.48 -1.06 10.33
C PRO A 17 -2.99 -0.79 10.41
N HIS A 18 -3.43 0.40 10.02
CA HIS A 18 -4.86 0.73 10.00
C HIS A 18 -5.62 -0.06 8.93
N ILE A 19 -4.99 -0.23 7.76
CA ILE A 19 -5.56 -1.01 6.67
C ILE A 19 -5.54 -2.51 7.01
N GLN A 20 -4.50 -3.00 7.70
CA GLN A 20 -4.41 -4.38 8.15
C GLN A 20 -5.55 -4.74 9.11
N ILE A 21 -5.92 -3.85 10.04
CA ILE A 21 -7.07 -4.07 10.94
C ILE A 21 -8.37 -4.22 10.14
N ALA A 22 -8.57 -3.38 9.12
CA ALA A 22 -9.73 -3.49 8.26
C ALA A 22 -9.69 -4.80 7.45
N PHE A 23 -8.53 -5.17 6.91
CA PHE A 23 -8.31 -6.41 6.17
C PHE A 23 -8.64 -7.64 7.02
N ASP A 24 -8.14 -7.71 8.25
CA ASP A 24 -8.38 -8.81 9.20
C ASP A 24 -9.87 -8.95 9.59
N ALA A 25 -10.65 -7.88 9.45
CA ALA A 25 -12.10 -7.93 9.65
C ALA A 25 -12.84 -8.60 8.48
N PHE A 26 -12.27 -8.60 7.27
CA PHE A 26 -12.86 -9.20 6.07
C PHE A 26 -12.27 -10.58 5.73
N PHE A 27 -10.98 -10.79 6.01
CA PHE A 27 -10.27 -12.02 5.71
C PHE A 27 -9.84 -12.71 6.99
N VAL A 28 -10.17 -14.00 7.09
CA VAL A 28 -9.78 -14.86 8.21
C VAL A 28 -8.33 -15.37 8.04
N ASP A 29 -7.88 -15.49 6.80
CA ASP A 29 -6.54 -15.97 6.43
C ASP A 29 -5.95 -15.13 5.29
N GLY A 30 -4.64 -14.91 5.32
CA GLY A 30 -3.88 -14.13 4.33
C GLY A 30 -3.21 -12.89 4.93
N LYS A 31 -2.22 -12.33 4.23
CA LYS A 31 -1.60 -11.05 4.62
C LYS A 31 -1.95 -9.99 3.61
N LEU A 32 -2.19 -8.76 4.05
CA LEU A 32 -2.45 -7.63 3.15
C LEU A 32 -1.33 -7.46 2.12
N GLU A 33 -0.09 -7.71 2.53
CA GLU A 33 1.12 -7.69 1.69
C GLU A 33 1.07 -8.65 0.50
N ASP A 34 0.24 -9.71 0.54
CA ASP A 34 0.08 -10.63 -0.60
C ASP A 34 -0.77 -10.01 -1.73
N TYR A 35 -1.50 -8.94 -1.43
CA TYR A 35 -2.46 -8.32 -2.33
C TYR A 35 -1.97 -7.02 -2.96
N TYR A 36 -0.79 -6.53 -2.58
CA TYR A 36 -0.18 -5.38 -3.21
C TYR A 36 1.33 -5.51 -3.33
N THR A 37 1.92 -4.73 -4.22
CA THR A 37 3.36 -4.56 -4.32
C THR A 37 3.69 -3.08 -4.43
N LEU A 38 4.66 -2.63 -3.66
CA LEU A 38 5.29 -1.32 -3.83
C LEU A 38 6.60 -1.49 -4.57
N ARG A 39 6.83 -0.68 -5.59
CA ARG A 39 8.11 -0.62 -6.30
C ARG A 39 8.57 0.82 -6.42
N ILE A 40 9.87 1.04 -6.22
CA ILE A 40 10.51 2.31 -6.54
C ILE A 40 10.97 2.20 -8.00
N SER A 41 10.49 3.12 -8.85
CA SER A 41 10.99 3.24 -10.21
C SER A 41 12.37 3.91 -10.17
N GLU A 42 13.40 3.17 -10.58
CA GLU A 42 14.79 3.65 -10.62
C GLU A 42 14.96 4.85 -11.58
N ASP A 43 14.10 4.97 -12.59
CA ASP A 43 14.18 6.02 -13.61
C ASP A 43 13.47 7.32 -13.23
N ALA A 44 12.51 7.28 -12.31
CA ALA A 44 11.56 8.38 -12.12
C ALA A 44 11.45 8.91 -10.67
N GLU A 45 12.18 8.34 -9.70
CA GLU A 45 11.98 8.62 -8.26
C GLU A 45 10.50 8.47 -7.82
N LEU A 46 9.74 7.64 -8.53
CA LEU A 46 8.33 7.39 -8.26
C LEU A 46 8.17 6.12 -7.45
N LEU A 47 7.32 6.19 -6.43
CA LEU A 47 6.76 5.01 -5.81
C LEU A 47 5.58 4.55 -6.67
N ILE A 48 5.47 3.24 -6.91
CA ILE A 48 4.40 2.63 -7.70
C ILE A 48 3.72 1.61 -6.80
N LEU A 49 2.42 1.79 -6.58
CA LEU A 49 1.53 0.79 -5.98
C LEU A 49 0.90 -0.05 -7.09
N SER A 50 1.02 -1.37 -6.99
CA SER A 50 0.32 -2.32 -7.85
C SER A 50 -0.51 -3.25 -6.99
N LEU A 51 -1.80 -3.39 -7.30
CA LEU A 51 -2.69 -4.33 -6.63
C LEU A 51 -2.70 -5.65 -7.39
N SER A 52 -2.72 -6.78 -6.66
CA SER A 52 -2.74 -8.11 -7.26
C SER A 52 -4.07 -8.36 -7.97
N GLU A 53 -4.07 -8.40 -9.30
CA GLU A 53 -5.28 -8.73 -10.11
C GLU A 53 -5.77 -10.17 -9.91
N HIS A 54 -4.92 -11.05 -9.38
CA HIS A 54 -5.21 -12.47 -9.19
C HIS A 54 -6.06 -12.78 -7.95
N GLN A 55 -6.26 -11.81 -7.04
CA GLN A 55 -7.06 -12.00 -5.84
C GLN A 55 -8.02 -10.84 -5.66
N THR A 56 -9.30 -11.14 -5.46
CA THR A 56 -10.34 -10.15 -5.24
C THR A 56 -10.19 -9.51 -3.86
N LEU A 57 -9.53 -8.35 -3.81
CA LEU A 57 -9.59 -7.44 -2.67
C LEU A 57 -11.02 -6.88 -2.57
N PRO A 58 -11.61 -6.81 -1.36
CA PRO A 58 -12.82 -6.04 -1.14
C PRO A 58 -12.53 -4.59 -1.51
N LYS A 59 -13.47 -3.98 -2.25
CA LYS A 59 -13.32 -2.62 -2.74
C LYS A 59 -12.95 -1.61 -1.65
N GLN A 60 -13.45 -1.78 -0.44
CA GLN A 60 -13.09 -0.92 0.70
C GLN A 60 -11.61 -0.97 1.07
N ILE A 61 -10.96 -2.14 0.96
CA ILE A 61 -9.53 -2.29 1.26
C ILE A 61 -8.69 -1.76 0.09
N GLU A 62 -9.12 -1.99 -1.14
CA GLU A 62 -8.54 -1.37 -2.33
C GLU A 62 -8.57 0.16 -2.25
N ASP A 63 -9.74 0.74 -1.96
CA ASP A 63 -9.91 2.19 -1.79
C ASP A 63 -9.01 2.71 -0.65
N ALA A 64 -8.94 1.99 0.48
CA ALA A 64 -8.09 2.37 1.61
C ALA A 64 -6.59 2.33 1.27
N LEU A 65 -6.13 1.34 0.50
CA LEU A 65 -4.75 1.25 0.02
C LEU A 65 -4.40 2.42 -0.92
N ILE A 66 -5.30 2.74 -1.85
CA ILE A 66 -5.12 3.84 -2.79
C ILE A 66 -5.11 5.19 -2.06
N ASP A 67 -6.02 5.39 -1.11
CA ASP A 67 -6.11 6.62 -0.32
C ASP A 67 -4.85 6.80 0.55
N ALA A 68 -4.42 5.76 1.27
CA ALA A 68 -3.20 5.81 2.05
C ALA A 68 -1.97 6.09 1.18
N PHE A 69 -1.91 5.53 -0.02
CA PHE A 69 -0.83 5.78 -0.97
C PHE A 69 -0.78 7.24 -1.43
N ASN A 70 -1.94 7.83 -1.73
CA ASN A 70 -2.05 9.23 -2.12
C ASN A 70 -1.75 10.19 -0.95
N GLN A 71 -2.20 9.86 0.27
CA GLN A 71 -2.01 10.70 1.46
C GLN A 71 -0.58 10.65 2.02
N SER A 72 0.12 9.54 1.82
CA SER A 72 1.50 9.35 2.28
C SER A 72 2.54 10.11 1.46
N LYS A 73 2.13 10.71 0.34
CA LYS A 73 3.00 11.49 -0.55
C LYS A 73 3.59 12.71 0.21
N PRO A 74 4.93 12.82 0.32
CA PRO A 74 5.59 13.91 1.04
C PRO A 74 5.47 15.28 0.35
#